data_AF-A0A7I8VT64-F1
#
_entry.id   AF-A0A7I8VT64-F1
#
_cell.length_a   1.000
_cell.length_b   1.000
_cell.length_c   1.000
_cell.angle_alpha   90.00
_cell.angle_beta   90.00
_cell.angle_gamma   90.00
#
_symmetry.space_group_name_H-M   'P 1'
#
loop_
_entity.id
_entity.type
_entity.pdbx_description
1 polymer ?
#
loop_
_entity_poly.entity_id
_entity_poly.type
_entity_poly.pdbx_seq_one_letter_code
_entity_poly.pdbx_strand_id
1 'polypeptide(L)'
;MTYSPETYKVVLERKLVDITEKLGIGDGSLLLNRLLARGVITQLEKEEIESGGARFRKASKLMDILIRNSHHLPQFVLALFDDNQKFLAENITEYLPDAQRIVNDRKKQREAIKQQFGQ
;
A
#
# COMPACT_ATOMS: atom_id res chain seq x y z
N MET A 1 19.37 1.37 9.15
CA MET A 1 19.71 0.41 8.08
C MET A 1 18.78 0.70 6.92
N THR A 2 19.29 1.20 5.81
CA THR A 2 18.54 1.35 4.56
C THR A 2 18.82 0.09 3.75
N TYR A 3 17.80 -0.69 3.42
CA TYR A 3 18.00 -1.87 2.58
C TYR A 3 18.31 -1.42 1.14
N SER A 4 18.97 -2.26 0.34
CA SER A 4 19.09 -1.97 -1.09
C SER A 4 17.74 -2.19 -1.80
N PRO A 5 17.44 -1.50 -2.91
CA PRO A 5 16.27 -1.77 -3.77
C PRO A 5 16.05 -3.26 -4.07
N GLU A 6 17.11 -4.03 -4.31
CA GLU A 6 17.02 -5.48 -4.54
C GLU A 6 16.63 -6.25 -3.28
N THR A 7 17.15 -5.84 -2.12
CA THR A 7 16.79 -6.46 -0.84
C THR A 7 15.33 -6.16 -0.48
N TYR A 8 14.84 -4.95 -0.79
CA TYR A 8 13.43 -4.61 -0.66
C TYR A 8 12.55 -5.49 -1.53
N LYS A 9 12.94 -5.70 -2.80
CA LYS A 9 12.22 -6.58 -3.73
C LYS A 9 12.08 -7.99 -3.18
N VAL A 10 13.15 -8.59 -2.66
CA VAL A 10 13.14 -9.95 -2.10
C VAL A 10 12.31 -10.06 -0.82
N VAL A 11 12.40 -9.06 0.08
CA VAL A 11 11.60 -9.03 1.31
C VAL A 11 10.12 -8.88 0.98
N LEU A 12 9.79 -8.01 0.02
CA LEU A 12 8.43 -7.88 -0.50
C LEU A 12 7.97 -9.19 -1.11
N GLU A 13 8.69 -9.78 -2.07
CA GLU A 13 8.36 -11.07 -2.71
C GLU A 13 8.06 -12.18 -1.69
N ARG A 14 8.79 -12.23 -0.57
CA ARG A 14 8.54 -13.22 0.50
C ARG A 14 7.33 -12.88 1.37
N LYS A 15 7.14 -11.61 1.72
CA LYS A 15 6.01 -11.16 2.55
C LYS A 15 4.74 -10.93 1.75
N LEU A 16 4.86 -11.01 0.44
CA LEU A 16 3.81 -10.73 -0.51
C LEU A 16 2.66 -11.72 -0.44
N VAL A 17 2.95 -12.98 -0.11
CA VAL A 17 1.93 -13.99 0.18
C VAL A 17 1.11 -13.56 1.40
N ASP A 18 1.78 -13.22 2.51
CA ASP A 18 1.13 -12.76 3.75
C ASP A 18 0.32 -11.48 3.54
N ILE A 19 0.84 -10.54 2.73
CA ILE A 19 0.16 -9.28 2.39
C ILE A 19 -1.04 -9.57 1.50
N THR A 20 -0.90 -10.40 0.47
CA THR A 20 -1.97 -10.75 -0.49
C THR A 20 -3.17 -11.38 0.20
N GLU A 21 -2.95 -12.22 1.21
CA GLU A 21 -4.02 -12.82 2.02
C GLU A 21 -4.77 -11.81 2.89
N LYS A 22 -4.05 -10.82 3.41
CA LYS A 22 -4.59 -9.80 4.33
C LYS A 22 -5.13 -8.57 3.62
N LEU A 23 -4.70 -8.33 2.37
CA LEU A 23 -5.03 -7.15 1.59
C LEU A 23 -6.52 -7.12 1.26
N GLY A 24 -7.20 -6.07 1.71
CA GLY A 24 -8.60 -5.83 1.45
C GLY A 24 -8.84 -5.28 0.05
N ILE A 25 -8.75 -6.10 -1.00
CA ILE A 25 -9.24 -5.74 -2.35
C ILE A 25 -10.55 -6.49 -2.61
N GLY A 26 -11.62 -6.05 -1.95
CA GLY A 26 -12.98 -6.55 -2.14
C GLY A 26 -13.92 -5.46 -2.65
N ASP A 27 -15.17 -5.85 -2.92
CA ASP A 27 -16.23 -4.94 -3.36
C ASP A 27 -16.50 -3.92 -2.24
N GLY A 28 -16.06 -2.68 -2.44
CA GLY A 28 -16.13 -1.59 -1.45
C GLY A 28 -14.78 -1.04 -0.98
N SER A 29 -13.66 -1.66 -1.33
CA SER A 29 -12.34 -1.05 -1.11
C SER A 29 -12.12 0.12 -2.06
N LEU A 30 -11.71 1.27 -1.54
CA LEU A 30 -11.30 2.41 -2.35
C LEU A 30 -9.79 2.38 -2.66
N LEU A 31 -9.10 1.29 -2.30
CA LEU A 31 -7.66 1.17 -2.42
C LEU A 31 -7.19 1.41 -3.86
N LEU A 32 -7.81 0.77 -4.85
CA LEU A 32 -7.40 0.95 -6.26
C LEU A 32 -7.59 2.40 -6.75
N ASN A 33 -8.68 3.06 -6.33
CA ASN A 33 -8.90 4.48 -6.63
C ASN A 33 -7.84 5.36 -5.97
N ARG A 34 -7.46 5.07 -4.73
CA ARG A 34 -6.40 5.79 -4.00
C ARG A 34 -5.03 5.57 -4.63
N LEU A 35 -4.76 4.36 -5.11
CA LEU A 35 -3.51 4.03 -5.81
C LEU A 35 -3.41 4.73 -7.15
N LEU A 36 -4.51 4.76 -7.92
CA LEU A 36 -4.61 5.52 -9.16
C LEU A 36 -4.38 7.02 -8.93
N ALA A 37 -5.08 7.61 -7.94
CA ALA A 37 -4.93 9.04 -7.61
C ALA A 37 -3.51 9.42 -7.16
N ARG A 38 -2.75 8.44 -6.66
CA ARG A 38 -1.35 8.61 -6.24
C ARG A 38 -0.34 8.26 -7.34
N GLY A 39 -0.79 7.85 -8.52
CA GLY A 39 0.06 7.44 -9.63
C GLY A 39 0.83 6.14 -9.38
N VAL A 40 0.36 5.30 -8.44
CA VAL A 40 0.99 4.00 -8.14
C VAL A 40 0.62 2.95 -9.18
N ILE A 41 -0.59 3.07 -9.73
CA ILE A 41 -1.11 2.26 -10.83
C ILE A 41 -1.73 3.17 -11.88
N THR A 42 -1.78 2.71 -13.11
CA THR A 42 -2.48 3.34 -14.22
C THR A 42 -3.96 2.93 -14.26
N GLN A 43 -4.75 3.65 -15.06
CA GLN A 43 -6.17 3.30 -15.27
C GLN A 43 -6.32 1.91 -15.89
N LEU A 44 -5.45 1.54 -16.83
CA LEU A 44 -5.44 0.22 -17.45
C LEU A 44 -5.14 -0.89 -16.41
N GLU A 45 -4.10 -0.71 -15.60
CA GLU A 45 -3.76 -1.68 -14.55
C GLU A 45 -4.87 -1.83 -13.53
N LYS A 46 -5.56 -0.74 -13.18
CA LYS A 46 -6.74 -0.79 -12.31
C LYS A 46 -7.83 -1.68 -12.91
N GLU A 47 -8.19 -1.49 -14.18
CA GLU A 47 -9.21 -2.30 -14.87
C GLU A 47 -8.80 -3.78 -14.95
N GLU A 48 -7.51 -4.06 -15.19
CA GLU A 48 -6.97 -5.42 -15.19
C GLU A 48 -7.02 -6.11 -13.82
N ILE A 49 -6.83 -5.35 -12.74
CA ILE A 49 -6.97 -5.84 -11.37
C ILE A 49 -8.45 -6.08 -11.06
N GLU A 50 -9.34 -5.14 -11.41
CA GLU A 50 -10.79 -5.23 -11.13
C GLU A 50 -11.43 -6.42 -11.85
N SER A 51 -11.02 -6.68 -13.08
CA SER A 51 -11.44 -7.84 -13.89
C SER A 51 -10.85 -9.18 -13.42
N GLY A 52 -9.89 -9.18 -12.49
CA GLY A 52 -9.14 -10.36 -12.04
C GLY A 52 -9.93 -11.45 -11.28
N GLY A 53 -11.24 -11.29 -11.11
CA GLY A 53 -12.11 -12.29 -10.46
C GLY A 53 -11.88 -12.36 -8.95
N ALA A 54 -11.35 -13.48 -8.46
CA ALA A 54 -11.18 -13.71 -7.02
C ALA A 54 -10.22 -12.69 -6.37
N ARG A 55 -10.52 -12.29 -5.13
CA ARG A 55 -9.74 -11.33 -4.32
C ARG A 55 -8.23 -11.62 -4.31
N PHE A 56 -7.84 -12.89 -4.15
CA PHE A 56 -6.44 -13.30 -4.17
C PHE A 56 -5.74 -12.96 -5.49
N ARG A 57 -6.40 -13.19 -6.64
CA ARG A 57 -5.84 -12.85 -7.95
C ARG A 57 -5.70 -11.34 -8.13
N LYS A 58 -6.67 -10.55 -7.64
CA LYS A 58 -6.59 -9.08 -7.66
C LYS A 58 -5.39 -8.58 -6.86
N ALA A 59 -5.22 -9.10 -5.65
CA ALA A 59 -4.09 -8.77 -4.80
C ALA A 59 -2.76 -9.19 -5.45
N SER A 60 -2.66 -10.42 -5.95
CA SER A 60 -1.47 -10.91 -6.68
C SER A 60 -1.06 -9.98 -7.83
N LYS A 61 -2.00 -9.54 -8.66
CA LYS A 61 -1.74 -8.61 -9.76
C LYS A 61 -1.23 -7.25 -9.28
N LEU A 62 -1.87 -6.68 -8.27
CA LEU A 62 -1.42 -5.40 -7.69
C LEU A 62 0.01 -5.52 -7.17
N MET A 63 0.30 -6.64 -6.52
CA MET A 63 1.61 -6.91 -5.96
C MET A 63 2.68 -7.07 -7.05
N ASP A 64 2.39 -7.73 -8.17
CA ASP A 64 3.30 -7.80 -9.32
C ASP A 64 3.65 -6.40 -9.85
N ILE A 65 2.67 -5.49 -9.89
CA ILE A 65 2.90 -4.09 -10.30
C ILE A 65 3.82 -3.37 -9.31
N LEU A 66 3.61 -3.56 -8.00
CA LEU A 66 4.43 -2.95 -6.96
C LEU A 66 5.86 -3.50 -6.91
N ILE A 67 6.07 -4.78 -7.24
CA ILE A 67 7.40 -5.37 -7.38
C ILE A 67 8.16 -4.73 -8.54
N ARG A 68 7.50 -4.58 -9.70
CA ARG A 68 8.09 -3.96 -10.89
C ARG A 68 8.36 -2.47 -10.68
N ASN A 69 7.51 -1.81 -9.90
CA ASN A 69 7.58 -0.38 -9.62
C ASN A 69 7.84 -0.11 -8.14
N SER A 70 8.91 -0.68 -7.59
CA SER A 70 9.24 -0.61 -6.16
C SER A 70 9.39 0.82 -5.62
N HIS A 71 9.69 1.79 -6.49
CA HIS A 71 9.73 3.21 -6.13
C HIS A 71 8.36 3.78 -5.69
N HIS A 72 7.23 3.11 -6.00
CA HIS A 72 5.88 3.50 -5.57
C HIS A 72 5.45 2.92 -4.21
N LEU A 73 6.28 2.10 -3.56
CA LEU A 73 5.95 1.47 -2.28
C LEU A 73 5.59 2.46 -1.17
N PRO A 74 6.27 3.62 -1.01
CA PRO A 74 5.86 4.59 -0.01
C PRO A 74 4.43 5.12 -0.23
N GLN A 75 4.04 5.33 -1.49
CA GLN A 75 2.71 5.80 -1.87
C GLN A 75 1.66 4.69 -1.69
N PHE A 76 2.04 3.43 -1.91
CA PHE A 76 1.20 2.27 -1.60
C PHE A 76 0.89 2.18 -0.10
N VAL A 77 1.90 2.32 0.76
CA VAL A 77 1.71 2.33 2.23
C VAL A 77 0.78 3.45 2.67
N LEU A 78 0.91 4.64 2.09
CA LEU A 78 -0.01 5.76 2.34
C LEU A 78 -1.45 5.44 1.90
N ALA A 79 -1.63 4.80 0.75
CA ALA A 79 -2.94 4.40 0.27
C ALA A 79 -3.61 3.39 1.21
N LEU A 80 -2.85 2.41 1.75
CA LEU A 80 -3.34 1.47 2.75
C LEU A 80 -3.79 2.18 4.03
N PHE A 81 -3.02 3.17 4.49
CA PHE A 81 -3.35 3.93 5.69
C PHE A 81 -4.63 4.75 5.53
N ASP A 82 -4.84 5.33 4.34
CA ASP A 82 -6.03 6.08 3.98
C ASP A 82 -7.26 5.18 3.75
N ASP A 83 -7.06 3.92 3.33
CA ASP A 83 -8.11 2.91 3.15
C ASP A 83 -8.44 2.14 4.46
N ASN A 84 -7.99 2.65 5.61
CA ASN A 84 -8.17 2.05 6.93
C ASN A 84 -7.52 0.66 7.11
N GLN A 85 -6.60 0.27 6.22
CA GLN A 85 -5.79 -0.94 6.31
C GLN A 85 -4.49 -0.67 7.10
N LYS A 86 -4.63 -0.01 8.26
CA LYS A 86 -3.49 0.50 9.06
C LYS A 86 -2.57 -0.62 9.54
N PHE A 87 -3.14 -1.74 9.96
CA PHE A 87 -2.39 -2.92 10.38
C PHE A 87 -1.47 -3.42 9.25
N LEU A 88 -1.97 -3.41 8.01
CA LEU A 88 -1.19 -3.80 6.84
C LEU A 88 -0.09 -2.78 6.55
N ALA A 89 -0.42 -1.48 6.61
CA ALA A 89 0.53 -0.41 6.41
C ALA A 89 1.69 -0.47 7.42
N GLU A 90 1.39 -0.68 8.70
CA GLU A 90 2.37 -0.82 9.78
C GLU A 90 3.24 -2.07 9.64
N ASN A 91 2.63 -3.20 9.27
CA ASN A 91 3.37 -4.43 9.01
C ASN A 91 4.37 -4.24 7.86
N ILE A 92 3.97 -3.51 6.81
CA ILE A 92 4.85 -3.21 5.67
C ILE A 92 5.95 -2.19 6.04
N THR A 93 5.68 -1.24 6.94
CA THR A 93 6.67 -0.22 7.32
C THR A 93 7.81 -0.77 8.18
N GLU A 94 7.60 -1.87 8.90
CA GLU A 94 8.69 -2.60 9.57
C GLU A 94 9.79 -3.02 8.60
N TYR A 95 9.43 -3.23 7.33
CA TYR A 95 10.33 -3.64 6.26
C TYR A 95 10.73 -2.49 5.33
N LEU A 96 10.14 -1.29 5.51
CA LEU A 96 10.38 -0.09 4.73
C LEU A 96 10.71 1.09 5.67
N PRO A 97 11.99 1.27 6.07
CA PRO A 97 12.42 2.35 6.97
C PRO A 97 11.95 3.75 6.50
N ASP A 98 11.94 3.98 5.19
CA ASP A 98 11.48 5.25 4.60
C ASP A 98 9.95 5.40 4.70
N ALA A 99 9.20 4.31 4.59
CA ALA A 99 7.75 4.31 4.78
C ALA A 99 7.38 4.52 6.26
N GLN A 100 8.19 4.05 7.21
CA GLN A 100 7.98 4.27 8.64
C GLN A 100 7.97 5.77 8.98
N ARG A 101 8.90 6.55 8.42
CA ARG A 101 8.92 8.02 8.57
C ARG A 101 7.64 8.63 8.01
N ILE A 102 7.24 8.21 6.81
CA ILE A 102 6.04 8.70 6.12
C ILE A 102 4.75 8.40 6.90
N VAL A 103 4.61 7.20 7.45
CA VAL A 103 3.46 6.82 8.29
C VAL A 103 3.44 7.62 9.59
N ASN A 104 4.60 7.80 10.23
CA ASN A 104 4.71 8.61 11.46
C ASN A 104 4.33 10.07 11.20
N ASP A 105 4.79 10.66 10.11
CA ASP A 105 4.44 12.03 9.73
C ASP A 105 2.94 12.16 9.43
N ARG A 106 2.34 11.16 8.77
CA ARG A 106 0.91 11.17 8.47
C ARG A 106 0.05 10.96 9.72
N LYS A 107 0.49 10.12 10.67
CA LYS A 107 -0.13 10.00 12.01
C LYS A 107 -0.13 11.34 12.73
N LYS A 108 1.03 12.00 12.81
CA LYS A 108 1.16 13.35 13.40
C LYS A 108 0.25 14.37 12.72
N GLN A 109 0.18 14.37 11.39
CA GLN A 109 -0.71 15.27 10.65
C GLN A 109 -2.19 15.01 10.95
N ARG A 110 -2.62 13.74 11.05
CA ARG A 110 -4.01 13.41 11.43
C ARG A 110 -4.32 13.82 12.87
N GLU A 111 -3.37 13.66 13.79
CA GLU A 111 -3.51 14.14 15.17
C GLU A 111 -3.59 15.66 15.24
N ALA A 112 -2.73 16.37 14.50
CA ALA A 112 -2.77 17.82 14.40
C ALA A 112 -4.08 18.32 13.77
N ILE A 113 -4.58 17.67 12.71
CA ILE A 113 -5.87 18.00 12.10
C ILE A 113 -7.02 17.73 13.09
N LYS A 114 -6.97 16.62 13.86
CA LYS A 114 -7.96 16.36 14.91
C LYS A 114 -7.94 17.43 16.01
N GLN A 115 -6.76 17.92 16.39
CA GLN A 115 -6.61 19.00 17.38
C GLN A 115 -7.00 20.37 16.83
N GLN A 116 -6.85 20.62 15.52
CA GLN A 116 -7.25 21.88 14.87
C GLN A 116 -8.74 21.94 14.50
N PHE A 117 -9.39 20.81 14.22
CA PHE A 117 -10.74 20.76 13.64
C PHE A 117 -11.76 19.93 14.45
N GLY A 118 -11.41 19.40 15.63
CA GLY A 118 -12.37 18.94 16.66
C GLY A 118 -12.26 19.85 17.88
N GLN A 119 -13.34 20.45 18.43
CA GLN A 119 -14.53 19.81 19.04
C GLN A 119 -14.18 18.79 20.11
#